data_AF-A0AAD0YQQ3-F1
#
_entry.id   AF-A0AAD0YQQ3-F1
#
_cell.length_a   1.000
_cell.length_b   1.000
_cell.length_c   1.000
_cell.angle_alpha   90.00
_cell.angle_beta   90.00
_cell.angle_gamma   90.00
#
_symmetry.space_group_name_H-M   'P 1'
#
loop_
_entity.id
_entity.type
_entity.pdbx_description
1 polymer ?
#
loop_
_entity_poly.entity_id
_entity_poly.type
_entity_poly.pdbx_seq_one_letter_code
_entity_poly.pdbx_strand_id
1 'polypeptide(L)'
;MLFFKLAKTKNLKTNINMKTTKLSDLSLEELVKEEKKRSSIHISYCVLIGCMIGTSVYATVKHGFTFVSVLPLFFIPMNWAIWKSKKDVTKEIQSRKSN
;
A
#
# COMPACT_ATOMS: atom_id res chain seq x y z
N MET A 1 -13.03 17.07 -40.49
CA MET A 1 -11.83 16.70 -39.70
C MET A 1 -11.98 16.96 -38.18
N LEU A 2 -12.62 18.06 -37.75
CA LEU A 2 -12.85 18.38 -36.32
C LEU A 2 -13.71 17.35 -35.56
N PHE A 3 -14.74 16.77 -36.18
CA PHE A 3 -15.61 15.77 -35.55
C PHE A 3 -14.89 14.46 -35.20
N PHE A 4 -13.93 14.04 -36.02
CA PHE A 4 -13.11 12.85 -35.76
C PHE A 4 -12.14 13.09 -34.59
N LYS A 5 -11.63 14.32 -34.46
CA LYS A 5 -10.79 14.72 -33.32
C LYS A 5 -11.60 14.75 -32.02
N LEU A 6 -12.82 15.27 -32.04
CA LEU A 6 -13.74 15.23 -30.88
C LEU A 6 -14.13 13.79 -30.47
N ALA A 7 -14.41 12.90 -31.42
CA ALA A 7 -14.73 11.50 -31.14
C ALA A 7 -13.55 10.74 -30.50
N LYS A 8 -12.31 11.01 -30.97
CA LYS A 8 -11.08 10.45 -30.40
C LYS A 8 -10.78 11.03 -29.01
N THR A 9 -11.03 12.33 -28.79
CA THR A 9 -10.84 12.98 -27.49
C THR A 9 -11.86 12.51 -26.44
N LYS A 10 -13.12 12.27 -26.80
CA LYS A 10 -14.09 11.65 -25.87
C LYS A 10 -13.64 10.24 -25.47
N ASN A 11 -13.26 9.38 -26.42
CA ASN A 11 -12.80 8.02 -26.14
C ASN A 11 -11.50 7.97 -25.31
N LEU A 12 -10.57 8.90 -25.58
CA LEU A 12 -9.33 9.00 -24.80
C LEU A 12 -9.61 9.46 -23.36
N LYS A 13 -10.50 10.44 -23.15
CA LYS A 13 -10.87 10.93 -21.80
C LYS A 13 -11.63 9.88 -20.97
N THR A 14 -12.38 8.99 -21.62
CA THR A 14 -13.05 7.85 -20.95
C THR A 14 -12.05 6.77 -20.51
N ASN A 15 -10.95 6.57 -21.24
CA ASN A 15 -9.92 5.58 -20.86
C ASN A 15 -8.95 6.10 -19.78
N ILE A 16 -8.79 7.43 -19.65
CA ILE A 16 -7.94 8.07 -18.63
C ILE A 16 -8.68 8.19 -17.28
N ASN A 17 -10.02 8.08 -17.26
CA ASN A 17 -10.84 8.05 -16.04
C ASN A 17 -10.97 6.65 -15.41
N MET A 18 -10.22 5.66 -15.88
CA MET A 18 -10.19 4.29 -15.32
C MET A 18 -8.86 3.99 -14.59
N LYS A 19 -8.29 4.99 -13.91
CA LYS A 19 -7.17 4.84 -12.95
C LYS A 19 -7.41 5.66 -11.69
N THR A 20 -8.64 5.65 -11.22
CA THR A 20 -8.96 6.01 -9.85
C THR A 20 -9.96 4.98 -9.36
N THR A 21 -9.51 3.72 -9.30
CA THR A 21 -10.28 2.59 -8.80
C THR A 21 -10.72 2.93 -7.38
N LYS A 22 -11.94 3.44 -7.26
CA LYS A 22 -12.67 3.39 -5.99
C LYS A 22 -12.80 1.91 -5.67
N LEU A 23 -12.37 1.54 -4.47
CA LEU A 23 -12.53 0.19 -3.91
C LEU A 23 -13.98 -0.34 -3.96
N SER A 24 -14.97 0.52 -4.28
CA SER A 24 -16.38 0.16 -4.47
C SER A 24 -16.73 -0.44 -5.83
N ASP A 25 -15.85 -0.40 -6.85
CA ASP A 25 -16.15 -0.90 -8.21
C ASP A 25 -15.57 -2.30 -8.50
N LEU A 26 -14.87 -2.92 -7.54
CA LEU A 26 -14.28 -4.25 -7.68
C LEU A 26 -15.26 -5.35 -7.18
N SER A 27 -15.58 -6.32 -8.05
CA SER A 27 -16.34 -7.54 -7.71
C SER A 27 -15.65 -8.34 -6.59
N LEU A 28 -16.43 -9.06 -5.76
CA LEU A 28 -15.94 -9.86 -4.63
C LEU A 28 -14.77 -10.79 -4.98
N GLU A 29 -14.72 -11.29 -6.21
CA GLU A 29 -13.66 -12.18 -6.70
C GLU A 29 -12.33 -11.46 -6.94
N GLU A 30 -12.37 -10.19 -7.36
CA GLU A 30 -11.15 -9.37 -7.53
C GLU A 30 -10.65 -8.88 -6.17
N LEU A 31 -11.55 -8.59 -5.22
CA LEU A 31 -11.19 -8.27 -3.83
C LEU A 31 -10.40 -9.42 -3.17
N VAL A 32 -10.84 -10.67 -3.34
CA VAL A 32 -10.15 -11.84 -2.79
C VAL A 32 -8.79 -12.07 -3.45
N LYS A 33 -8.65 -11.79 -4.75
CA LYS A 33 -7.35 -11.86 -5.45
C LYS A 33 -6.39 -10.77 -4.97
N GLU A 34 -6.88 -9.55 -4.76
CA GLU A 34 -6.08 -8.46 -4.21
C GLU A 34 -5.68 -8.70 -2.75
N GLU A 35 -6.58 -9.25 -1.92
CA GLU A 35 -6.26 -9.63 -0.54
C GLU A 35 -5.16 -10.70 -0.49
N LYS A 36 -5.25 -11.73 -1.32
CA LYS A 36 -4.23 -12.79 -1.39
C LYS A 36 -2.87 -12.22 -1.82
N LYS A 37 -2.86 -11.31 -2.80
CA LYS A 37 -1.64 -10.62 -3.25
C LYS A 37 -1.07 -9.70 -2.17
N ARG A 38 -1.92 -8.94 -1.47
CA ARG A 38 -1.51 -8.10 -0.33
C ARG A 38 -0.98 -8.93 0.83
N SER A 39 -1.57 -10.10 1.09
CA SER A 39 -1.12 -11.02 2.13
C SER A 39 0.28 -11.59 1.82
N SER A 40 0.53 -11.99 0.57
CA SER A 40 1.87 -12.39 0.13
C SER A 40 2.91 -11.28 0.28
N ILE A 41 2.57 -10.04 -0.12
CA ILE A 41 3.45 -8.88 0.07
C ILE A 41 3.72 -8.63 1.56
N HIS A 42 2.70 -8.80 2.41
CA HIS A 42 2.82 -8.62 3.86
C HIS A 42 3.75 -9.66 4.50
N ILE A 43 3.71 -10.90 4.03
CA ILE A 43 4.63 -11.96 4.47
C ILE A 43 6.07 -11.63 4.05
N SER A 44 6.28 -11.26 2.78
CA SER A 44 7.61 -10.85 2.30
C SER A 44 8.14 -9.64 3.07
N TYR A 45 7.28 -8.67 3.39
CA TYR A 45 7.63 -7.52 4.20
C TYR A 45 8.03 -7.92 5.62
N CYS A 46 7.29 -8.83 6.27
CA CYS A 46 7.66 -9.38 7.58
C CYS A 46 9.02 -10.07 7.56
N VAL A 47 9.30 -10.89 6.54
CA VAL A 47 10.60 -11.58 6.39
C VAL A 47 11.73 -10.55 6.22
N LEU A 48 11.55 -9.55 5.35
CA LEU A 48 12.50 -8.47 5.13
C LEU A 48 12.80 -7.68 6.42
N ILE A 49 11.76 -7.27 7.16
CA ILE A 49 11.91 -6.58 8.44
C ILE A 49 12.64 -7.47 9.45
N GLY A 50 12.30 -8.78 9.51
CA GLY A 50 12.97 -9.73 10.40
C GLY A 50 14.45 -9.88 10.12
N CYS A 51 14.83 -10.06 8.85
CA CYS A 51 16.23 -10.07 8.42
C CYS A 51 16.93 -8.75 8.76
N MET A 52 16.29 -7.60 8.51
CA MET A 52 16.86 -6.29 8.78
C MET A 52 17.12 -6.05 10.28
N ILE A 53 16.22 -6.49 11.15
CA ILE A 53 16.42 -6.46 12.61
C ILE A 53 17.58 -7.37 13.02
N GLY A 54 17.61 -8.61 12.51
CA GLY A 54 18.69 -9.56 12.82
C GLY A 54 20.07 -9.05 12.41
N THR A 55 20.19 -8.52 11.18
CA THR A 55 21.44 -7.92 10.69
C THR A 55 21.80 -6.65 11.46
N SER A 56 20.82 -5.81 11.82
CA SER A 56 21.05 -4.62 12.64
C SER A 56 21.62 -4.96 14.02
N VAL A 57 21.05 -5.96 14.70
CA VAL A 57 21.56 -6.41 16.01
C VAL A 57 22.96 -6.99 15.86
N TYR A 58 23.19 -7.89 14.90
CA TYR A 58 24.51 -8.48 14.65
C TYR A 58 25.57 -7.41 14.35
N ALA A 59 25.27 -6.48 13.45
CA ALA A 59 26.16 -5.37 13.10
C ALA A 59 26.45 -4.47 14.31
N THR A 60 25.44 -4.21 15.14
CA THR A 60 25.60 -3.38 16.35
C THR A 60 26.52 -4.03 17.37
N VAL A 61 26.38 -5.34 17.60
CA VAL A 61 27.24 -6.09 18.51
C VAL A 61 28.69 -6.15 17.99
N LYS A 62 28.88 -6.35 16.69
CA LYS A 62 30.21 -6.61 16.13
C LYS A 62 30.99 -5.34 15.72
N HIS A 63 30.29 -4.30 15.28
CA HIS A 63 30.86 -3.09 14.70
C HIS A 63 30.44 -1.81 15.44
N GLY A 64 29.64 -1.92 16.51
CA GLY A 64 29.08 -0.78 17.23
C GLY A 64 27.89 -0.16 16.51
N PHE A 65 27.42 1.00 16.98
CA PHE A 65 26.27 1.68 16.40
C PHE A 65 26.60 2.26 15.02
N THR A 66 26.06 1.65 13.96
CA THR A 66 26.32 2.04 12.56
C THR A 66 25.02 2.44 11.85
N PHE A 67 25.11 2.96 10.62
CA PHE A 67 23.93 3.31 9.81
C PHE A 67 22.95 2.14 9.61
N VAL A 68 23.48 0.91 9.47
CA VAL A 68 22.66 -0.32 9.33
C VAL A 68 21.85 -0.58 10.60
N SER A 69 22.36 -0.19 11.77
CA SER A 69 21.68 -0.30 13.07
C SER A 69 20.41 0.55 13.12
N VAL A 70 20.49 1.76 12.56
CA VAL A 70 19.41 2.77 12.59
C VAL A 70 18.37 2.56 11.49
N LEU A 71 18.75 1.84 10.43
CA LEU A 71 17.89 1.56 9.27
C LEU A 71 16.52 0.96 9.66
N PRO A 72 16.42 -0.08 10.51
CA PRO A 72 15.13 -0.58 10.96
C PRO A 72 14.34 0.42 11.80
N LEU A 73 14.99 1.27 12.60
CA LEU A 73 14.33 2.30 13.41
C LEU A 73 13.74 3.44 12.54
N PHE A 74 14.37 3.74 11.39
CA PHE A 74 13.90 4.79 10.48
C PHE A 74 12.46 4.53 9.98
N PHE A 75 12.03 3.27 9.90
CA PHE A 75 10.68 2.90 9.45
C PHE A 75 9.61 3.00 10.56
N ILE A 76 9.96 3.27 11.81
CA ILE A 76 9.00 3.42 12.92
C ILE A 76 7.98 4.56 12.67
N PRO A 77 8.38 5.80 12.37
CA PRO A 77 7.42 6.88 12.08
C PRO A 77 6.56 6.60 10.84
N MET A 78 7.13 5.92 9.84
CA MET A 78 6.40 5.48 8.63
C MET A 78 5.27 4.49 9.00
N ASN A 79 5.56 3.50 9.83
CA ASN A 79 4.56 2.53 10.30
C ASN A 79 3.44 3.20 11.11
N TRP A 80 3.77 4.20 11.95
CA TRP A 80 2.78 4.96 12.72
C TRP A 80 1.79 5.70 11.81
N ALA A 81 2.29 6.35 10.75
CA ALA A 81 1.44 7.06 9.78
C ALA A 81 0.47 6.10 9.05
N ILE A 82 0.97 4.92 8.65
CA ILE A 82 0.16 3.89 7.97
C ILE A 82 -0.94 3.34 8.91
N TRP A 83 -0.62 3.12 10.19
CA TRP A 83 -1.60 2.68 11.19
C TRP A 83 -2.73 3.69 11.40
N LYS A 84 -2.41 4.99 11.45
CA LYS A 84 -3.42 6.04 11.59
C LYS A 84 -4.37 6.07 10.38
N SER A 85 -3.83 5.98 9.17
CA SER A 85 -4.61 5.92 7.94
C SER A 85 -5.53 4.69 7.89
N LYS A 86 -5.06 3.50 8.31
CA LYS A 86 -5.92 2.30 8.39
C LYS A 86 -7.12 2.50 9.32
N LYS A 87 -6.92 3.13 10.50
CA LYS A 87 -8.01 3.37 11.44
C LYS A 87 -9.08 4.28 10.86
N ASP A 88 -8.69 5.29 10.08
CA ASP A 88 -9.65 6.21 9.46
C ASP A 88 -10.46 5.52 8.34
N VAL A 89 -9.82 4.64 7.56
CA VAL A 89 -10.52 3.79 6.58
C VAL A 89 -11.49 2.82 7.27
N THR A 90 -11.10 2.18 8.38
CA THR A 90 -11.99 1.28 9.12
C THR A 90 -13.18 2.03 9.73
N LYS A 91 -12.98 3.24 10.26
CA LYS A 91 -14.08 4.08 10.76
C LYS A 91 -15.08 4.42 9.65
N GLU A 92 -14.59 4.77 8.46
CA GLU A 92 -15.45 5.08 7.32
C GLU A 92 -16.24 3.86 6.82
N ILE A 93 -15.64 2.67 6.84
CA ILE A 93 -16.33 1.42 6.51
C ILE A 93 -17.40 1.09 7.56
N GLN A 94 -17.12 1.30 8.85
CA GLN A 94 -18.10 1.07 9.91
C GLN A 94 -19.27 2.05 9.88
N SER A 95 -19.02 3.34 9.57
CA SER A 95 -20.10 4.32 9.45
C SER A 95 -21.07 4.03 8.29
N ARG A 96 -20.60 3.35 7.24
CA ARG A 96 -21.42 2.94 6.10
C ARG A 96 -22.18 1.63 6.32
N LYS A 97 -21.71 0.77 7.24
CA LYS A 97 -22.38 -0.49 7.59
C LYS A 97 -23.51 -0.30 8.63
N SER A 98 -23.49 0.83 9.35
CA SER A 98 -24.45 1.15 10.41
C SER A 98 -25.64 2.02 9.93
N ASN A 99 -25.64 2.47 8.67
CA ASN A 99 -26.81 3.01 7.97
C ASN A 99 -27.34 1.95 7.02
#